data_AF-A0AAU4BMU3-F1
#
_entry.id   AF-A0AAU4BMU3-F1
#
_cell.length_a   1.000
_cell.length_b   1.000
_cell.length_c   1.000
_cell.angle_alpha   90.00
_cell.angle_beta   90.00
_cell.angle_gamma   90.00
#
_symmetry.space_group_name_H-M   'P 1'
#
loop_
_entity.id
_entity.type
_entity.pdbx_description
1 polymer ?
#
loop_
_entity_poly.entity_id
_entity_poly.type
_entity_poly.pdbx_seq_one_letter_code
_entity_poly.pdbx_strand_id
1 'polypeptide(L)'
;MRILNSDRRPVDEPDVPQELARELQRQRELAAARRADELERARAEAGHGRARADLATEVRLAELERAEREADVRAETELARMYREFHASGERTRIRSLMARSGEARALRLERLRSRNLVILVPLLIGFGVWSTTGVQQGAARLMSVTTGEPVWWVLWGLEALLIGVVCWIIVVRARLATSGGKLSATAERIAAGCLGTSIFLNLVAAVPADDGPHLSGWAVPGAMFAHAIGPVGAALVAHLIGVIDRSITDADPWHDETGQAVPRLAEMDLRRHANARTVSAPERVTDCAERDALAETIVPVTVWPVPLGNRPALPVIARPVRAKTGKAVPKGAVRTGGDRDGRPGAGTPRRPRPNKGVPVPEAAKPAPKTSRDRTDDELREQLAGLLDRGEIEPGVRAVKDALGVGYDRATRIMAALAEEVTGKADNADLGEIARPLTVLAGGAK
;
A
#
# COMPACT_ATOMS: atom_id res chain seq x y z
N MET A 1 31.18 -117.88 27.05
CA MET A 1 32.46 -118.02 27.76
C MET A 1 32.26 -117.45 29.16
N ARG A 2 32.27 -118.30 30.20
CA ARG A 2 32.40 -117.93 31.63
C ARG A 2 33.71 -117.14 31.81
N ILE A 3 33.84 -116.26 32.78
CA ILE A 3 34.27 -116.51 34.18
C ILE A 3 34.05 -115.15 34.91
N LEU A 4 33.12 -115.00 35.86
CA LEU A 4 33.21 -115.27 37.32
C LEU A 4 34.43 -114.66 38.03
N ASN A 5 34.20 -113.63 38.86
CA ASN A 5 34.71 -113.48 40.24
C ASN A 5 34.32 -112.08 40.74
N SER A 6 33.35 -111.94 41.65
CA SER A 6 33.44 -112.17 43.10
C SER A 6 34.37 -111.17 43.80
N ASP A 7 33.78 -110.15 44.41
CA ASP A 7 34.18 -109.72 45.76
C ASP A 7 33.05 -108.90 46.40
N ARG A 8 32.23 -109.61 47.20
CA ARG A 8 31.32 -109.01 48.18
C ARG A 8 32.15 -108.62 49.39
N ARG A 9 32.43 -107.32 49.52
CA ARG A 9 32.84 -106.73 50.79
C ARG A 9 31.64 -106.60 51.73
N PRO A 10 31.85 -106.70 53.05
CA PRO A 10 30.79 -106.58 54.05
C PRO A 10 30.15 -105.19 53.96
N VAL A 11 28.82 -105.17 53.97
CA VAL A 11 28.02 -103.97 54.14
C VAL A 11 28.18 -103.57 55.61
N ASP A 12 29.12 -102.69 55.88
CA ASP A 12 29.07 -101.86 57.08
C ASP A 12 27.72 -101.12 57.03
N GLU A 13 26.91 -101.27 58.09
CA GLU A 13 25.73 -100.45 58.30
C GLU A 13 26.15 -98.98 58.20
N PRO A 14 25.71 -98.24 57.17
CA PRO A 14 26.11 -96.86 57.03
C PRO A 14 25.45 -96.09 58.16
N ASP A 15 26.22 -95.18 58.73
CA ASP A 15 25.78 -94.08 59.58
C ASP A 15 24.88 -93.15 58.72
N VAL A 16 23.66 -93.62 58.40
CA VAL A 16 22.65 -93.04 57.50
C VAL A 16 22.42 -91.54 57.71
N PRO A 17 22.48 -90.97 58.93
CA PRO A 17 22.31 -89.52 59.10
C PRO A 17 23.53 -88.69 58.69
N GLN A 18 24.76 -89.21 58.76
CA GLN A 18 25.98 -88.42 58.50
C GLN A 18 26.25 -88.27 57.00
N GLU A 19 26.02 -89.30 56.21
CA GLU A 19 26.15 -89.23 54.74
C GLU A 19 25.07 -88.34 54.12
N LEU A 20 23.84 -88.41 54.64
CA LEU A 20 22.75 -87.51 54.26
C LEU A 20 23.08 -86.05 54.62
N ALA A 21 23.70 -85.81 55.78
CA ALA A 21 24.14 -84.47 56.17
C ALA A 21 25.23 -83.92 55.23
N ARG A 22 26.19 -84.75 54.81
CA ARG A 22 27.23 -84.36 53.85
C ARG A 22 26.66 -84.07 52.46
N GLU A 23 25.73 -84.88 52.00
CA GLU A 23 25.08 -84.68 50.69
C GLU A 23 24.18 -83.43 50.70
N LEU A 24 23.42 -83.20 51.78
CA LEU A 24 22.67 -81.95 51.95
C LEU A 24 23.59 -80.72 52.03
N GLN A 25 24.75 -80.84 52.66
CA GLN A 25 25.74 -79.77 52.70
C GLN A 25 26.32 -79.47 51.31
N ARG A 26 26.69 -80.50 50.55
CA ARG A 26 27.14 -80.37 49.16
C ARG A 26 26.06 -79.75 48.26
N GLN A 27 24.80 -80.16 48.42
CA GLN A 27 23.68 -79.57 47.69
C GLN A 27 23.44 -78.11 48.06
N ARG A 28 23.59 -77.75 49.35
CA ARG A 28 23.52 -76.36 49.81
C ARG A 28 24.66 -75.51 49.24
N GLU A 29 25.87 -76.04 49.18
CA GLU A 29 27.03 -75.36 48.58
C GLU A 29 26.86 -75.15 47.07
N LEU A 30 26.40 -76.15 46.33
CA LEU A 30 26.09 -76.02 44.90
C LEU A 30 24.94 -75.03 44.65
N ALA A 31 23.90 -75.06 45.49
CA ALA A 31 22.80 -74.10 45.42
C ALA A 31 23.23 -72.68 45.82
N ALA A 32 24.22 -72.53 46.70
CA ALA A 32 24.81 -71.24 47.04
C ALA A 32 25.68 -70.71 45.89
N ALA A 33 26.49 -71.56 45.25
CA ALA A 33 27.30 -71.20 44.09
C ALA A 33 26.44 -70.78 42.88
N ARG A 34 25.38 -71.54 42.55
CA ARG A 34 24.44 -71.15 41.49
C ARG A 34 23.76 -69.82 41.76
N ARG A 35 23.33 -69.57 43.00
CA ARG A 35 22.77 -68.27 43.40
C ARG A 35 23.78 -67.14 43.30
N ALA A 36 25.06 -67.39 43.62
CA ALA A 36 26.12 -66.38 43.46
C ALA A 36 26.34 -66.03 41.98
N ASP A 37 26.45 -67.03 41.11
CA ASP A 37 26.58 -66.84 39.65
C ASP A 37 25.36 -66.12 39.04
N GLU A 38 24.15 -66.49 39.47
CA GLU A 38 22.91 -65.82 39.03
C GLU A 38 22.87 -64.35 39.47
N LEU A 39 23.28 -64.06 40.71
CA LEU A 39 23.40 -62.68 41.20
C LEU A 39 24.49 -61.90 40.47
N GLU A 40 25.61 -62.53 40.12
CA GLU A 40 26.68 -61.89 39.37
C GLU A 40 26.26 -61.59 37.93
N ARG A 41 25.57 -62.53 37.25
CA ARG A 41 24.95 -62.28 35.94
C ARG A 41 23.91 -61.16 36.00
N ALA A 42 23.01 -61.19 36.99
CA ALA A 42 22.02 -60.14 37.17
C ALA A 42 22.67 -58.76 37.40
N ARG A 43 23.79 -58.69 38.15
CA ARG A 43 24.56 -57.46 38.33
C ARG A 43 25.23 -57.00 37.04
N ALA A 44 25.82 -57.91 36.27
CA ALA A 44 26.44 -57.59 34.98
C ALA A 44 25.41 -57.10 33.97
N GLU A 45 24.25 -57.74 33.89
CA GLU A 45 23.13 -57.32 33.04
C GLU A 45 22.57 -55.96 33.46
N ALA A 46 22.40 -55.72 34.76
CA ALA A 46 21.98 -54.41 35.27
C ALA A 46 23.01 -53.32 34.97
N GLY A 47 24.31 -53.63 35.08
CA GLY A 47 25.40 -52.72 34.72
C GLY A 47 25.40 -52.36 33.25
N HIS A 48 25.24 -53.36 32.37
CA HIS A 48 25.12 -53.17 30.93
C HIS A 48 23.87 -52.38 30.53
N GLY A 49 22.74 -52.64 31.21
CA GLY A 49 21.50 -51.90 31.04
C GLY A 49 21.64 -50.41 31.37
N ARG A 50 22.30 -50.08 32.49
CA ARG A 50 22.61 -48.68 32.87
C ARG A 50 23.53 -48.01 31.86
N ALA A 51 24.62 -48.65 31.47
CA ALA A 51 25.56 -48.09 30.48
C ALA A 51 24.88 -47.80 29.12
N ARG A 52 23.95 -48.65 28.67
CA ARG A 52 23.15 -48.40 27.47
C ARG A 52 22.17 -47.23 27.63
N ALA A 53 21.56 -47.10 28.80
CA ALA A 53 20.67 -45.97 29.10
C ALA A 53 21.44 -44.65 29.10
N ASP A 54 22.62 -44.62 29.72
CA ASP A 54 23.48 -43.44 29.78
C ASP A 54 23.92 -43.02 28.36
N LEU A 55 24.41 -43.95 27.55
CA LEU A 55 24.73 -43.68 26.14
C LEU A 55 23.52 -43.19 25.33
N ALA A 56 22.33 -43.75 25.56
CA ALA A 56 21.11 -43.27 24.89
C ALA A 56 20.75 -41.85 25.31
N THR A 57 21.00 -41.46 26.56
CA THR A 57 20.80 -40.08 27.02
C THR A 57 21.84 -39.13 26.42
N GLU A 58 23.11 -39.52 26.37
CA GLU A 58 24.17 -38.73 25.74
C GLU A 58 23.91 -38.49 24.25
N VAL A 59 23.47 -39.53 23.52
CA VAL A 59 23.10 -39.40 22.10
C VAL A 59 21.93 -38.43 21.93
N ARG A 60 20.88 -38.54 22.77
CA ARG A 60 19.75 -37.61 22.74
C ARG A 60 20.15 -36.17 23.04
N LEU A 61 21.01 -35.95 24.03
CA LEU A 61 21.52 -34.62 24.35
C LEU A 61 22.37 -34.06 23.20
N ALA A 62 23.26 -34.87 22.62
CA ALA A 62 24.06 -34.48 21.47
C ALA A 62 23.21 -34.16 20.22
N GLU A 63 22.10 -34.87 20.01
CA GLU A 63 21.14 -34.57 18.94
C GLU A 63 20.39 -33.26 19.19
N LEU A 64 19.95 -33.02 20.43
CA LEU A 64 19.31 -31.77 20.83
C LEU A 64 20.26 -30.57 20.66
N GLU A 65 21.51 -30.70 21.10
CA GLU A 65 22.53 -29.66 20.92
C GLU A 65 22.79 -29.36 19.43
N ARG A 66 22.79 -30.39 18.57
CA ARG A 66 22.92 -30.17 17.11
C ARG A 66 21.70 -29.43 16.57
N ALA A 67 20.50 -29.81 16.98
CA ALA A 67 19.26 -29.16 16.56
C ALA A 67 19.20 -27.69 17.03
N GLU A 68 19.65 -27.40 18.24
CA GLU A 68 19.75 -26.04 18.79
C GLU A 68 20.74 -25.19 17.99
N ARG A 69 21.95 -25.70 17.71
CA ARG A 69 22.93 -25.00 16.86
C ARG A 69 22.40 -24.73 15.45
N GLU A 70 21.67 -25.68 14.86
CA GLU A 70 21.03 -25.47 13.56
C GLU A 70 19.93 -24.40 13.60
N ALA A 71 19.14 -24.37 14.68
CA ALA A 71 18.12 -23.35 14.88
C ALA A 71 18.74 -21.95 15.05
N ASP A 72 19.83 -21.84 15.82
CA ASP A 72 20.56 -20.59 16.01
C ASP A 72 21.14 -20.07 14.69
N VAL A 73 21.78 -20.93 13.89
CA VAL A 73 22.30 -20.54 12.57
C VAL A 73 21.17 -20.07 11.65
N ARG A 74 19.99 -20.71 11.68
CA ARG A 74 18.84 -20.25 10.89
C ARG A 74 18.34 -18.89 11.38
N ALA A 75 18.17 -18.70 12.68
CA ALA A 75 17.76 -17.44 13.27
C ALA A 75 18.74 -16.30 12.94
N GLU A 76 20.05 -16.55 13.02
CA GLU A 76 21.09 -15.59 12.64
C GLU A 76 21.01 -15.23 11.15
N THR A 77 20.81 -16.21 10.26
CA THR A 77 20.67 -15.95 8.81
C THR A 77 19.41 -15.15 8.48
N GLU A 78 18.30 -15.43 9.18
CA GLU A 78 17.04 -14.71 9.02
C GLU A 78 17.16 -13.28 9.51
N LEU A 79 17.74 -13.05 10.69
CA LEU A 79 18.03 -11.70 11.20
C LEU A 79 18.94 -10.94 10.25
N ALA A 80 20.03 -11.55 9.77
CA ALA A 80 20.93 -10.93 8.80
C ALA A 80 20.21 -10.57 7.49
N ARG A 81 19.24 -11.37 7.05
CA ARG A 81 18.39 -11.06 5.90
C ARG A 81 17.48 -9.87 6.19
N MET A 82 16.77 -9.86 7.32
CA MET A 82 15.89 -8.76 7.72
C MET A 82 16.68 -7.44 7.82
N TYR A 83 17.86 -7.45 8.44
CA TYR A 83 18.73 -6.27 8.51
C TYR A 83 19.12 -5.72 7.13
N ARG A 84 19.47 -6.59 6.18
CA ARG A 84 19.77 -6.17 4.79
C ARG A 84 18.54 -5.56 4.11
N GLU A 85 17.37 -6.13 4.32
CA GLU A 85 16.10 -5.61 3.76
C GLU A 85 15.71 -4.25 4.38
N PHE A 86 15.85 -4.09 5.70
CA PHE A 86 15.63 -2.82 6.38
C PHE A 86 16.64 -1.75 5.96
N HIS A 87 17.91 -2.10 5.82
CA HIS A 87 18.93 -1.16 5.35
C HIS A 87 18.64 -0.70 3.90
N ALA A 88 18.29 -1.63 3.02
CA ALA A 88 17.93 -1.31 1.64
C ALA A 88 16.66 -0.45 1.55
N SER A 89 15.65 -0.69 2.39
CA SER A 89 14.42 0.12 2.41
C SER A 89 14.64 1.50 3.03
N GLY A 90 15.46 1.60 4.08
CA GLY A 90 15.89 2.85 4.70
C GLY A 90 16.66 3.74 3.71
N GLU A 91 17.61 3.18 2.96
CA GLU A 91 18.34 3.93 1.93
C GLU A 91 17.45 4.39 0.78
N ARG A 92 16.51 3.56 0.31
CA ARG A 92 15.54 3.99 -0.71
C ARG A 92 14.69 5.15 -0.21
N THR A 93 14.28 5.10 1.06
CA THR A 93 13.49 6.17 1.68
C THR A 93 14.30 7.45 1.83
N ARG A 94 15.58 7.34 2.23
CA ARG A 94 16.54 8.46 2.27
C ARG A 94 16.77 9.06 0.89
N ILE A 95 17.02 8.25 -0.14
CA ILE A 95 17.22 8.75 -1.50
C ILE A 95 15.96 9.44 -2.00
N ARG A 96 14.77 8.86 -1.76
CA ARG A 96 13.50 9.52 -2.12
C ARG A 96 13.28 10.83 -1.39
N SER A 97 13.62 10.93 -0.10
CA SER A 97 13.46 12.16 0.66
C SER A 97 14.45 13.25 0.19
N LEU A 98 15.68 12.86 -0.17
CA LEU A 98 16.66 13.75 -0.79
C LEU A 98 16.20 14.22 -2.16
N MET A 99 15.79 13.31 -3.05
CA MET A 99 15.22 13.66 -4.36
C MET A 99 14.00 14.56 -4.22
N ALA A 100 13.15 14.34 -3.22
CA ALA A 100 12.00 15.19 -2.94
C ALA A 100 12.38 16.60 -2.44
N ARG A 101 13.60 16.83 -1.96
CA ARG A 101 14.09 18.16 -1.56
C ARG A 101 14.75 18.93 -2.70
N SER A 102 15.14 18.25 -3.78
CA SER A 102 15.79 18.86 -4.96
C SER A 102 14.97 19.97 -5.61
N GLY A 103 15.67 20.89 -6.27
CA GLY A 103 15.06 21.97 -7.05
C GLY A 103 14.13 21.45 -8.15
N GLU A 104 14.50 20.38 -8.87
CA GLU A 104 13.62 19.83 -9.92
C GLU A 104 12.33 19.23 -9.33
N ALA A 105 12.40 18.55 -8.19
CA ALA A 105 11.20 18.03 -7.53
C ALA A 105 10.29 19.14 -7.00
N ARG A 106 10.85 20.29 -6.58
CA ARG A 106 10.06 21.50 -6.24
C ARG A 106 9.40 22.07 -7.49
N ALA A 107 10.14 22.23 -8.60
CA ALA A 107 9.59 22.70 -9.87
C ALA A 107 8.44 21.82 -10.39
N LEU A 108 8.62 20.49 -10.36
CA LEU A 108 7.56 19.54 -10.74
C LEU A 108 6.34 19.61 -9.82
N ARG A 109 6.53 19.87 -8.52
CA ARG A 109 5.42 20.06 -7.60
C ARG A 109 4.67 21.36 -7.89
N LEU A 110 5.37 22.45 -8.17
CA LEU A 110 4.75 23.71 -8.59
C LEU A 110 3.96 23.54 -9.89
N GLU A 111 4.50 22.81 -10.87
CA GLU A 111 3.79 22.50 -12.11
C GLU A 111 2.54 21.62 -11.88
N ARG A 112 2.65 20.59 -11.03
CA ARG A 112 1.48 19.77 -10.64
C ARG A 112 0.44 20.56 -9.86
N LEU A 113 0.85 21.48 -9.00
CA LEU A 113 -0.08 22.37 -8.30
C LEU A 113 -0.79 23.28 -9.29
N ARG A 114 -0.08 23.83 -10.28
CA ARG A 114 -0.66 24.64 -11.35
C ARG A 114 -1.71 23.86 -12.13
N SER A 115 -1.38 22.65 -12.59
CA SER A 115 -2.33 21.83 -13.36
C SER A 115 -3.54 21.42 -12.52
N ARG A 116 -3.32 20.99 -11.27
CA ARG A 116 -4.41 20.61 -10.35
C ARG A 116 -5.32 21.79 -10.02
N ASN A 117 -4.74 22.98 -9.83
CA ASN A 117 -5.52 24.18 -9.56
C ASN A 117 -6.42 24.53 -10.76
N LEU A 118 -5.89 24.47 -11.98
CA LEU A 118 -6.70 24.69 -13.19
C LEU A 118 -7.79 23.64 -13.36
N VAL A 119 -7.50 22.36 -13.08
CA VAL A 119 -8.50 21.27 -13.17
C VAL A 119 -9.68 21.50 -12.22
N ILE A 120 -9.47 22.14 -11.06
CA ILE A 120 -10.53 22.39 -10.07
C ILE A 120 -11.24 23.73 -10.32
N LEU A 121 -10.48 24.81 -10.54
CA LEU A 121 -11.04 26.15 -10.64
C LEU A 121 -11.70 26.42 -11.99
N VAL A 122 -11.29 25.78 -13.08
CA VAL A 122 -11.92 25.97 -14.40
C VAL A 122 -13.36 25.44 -14.43
N PRO A 123 -13.66 24.20 -13.98
CA PRO A 123 -15.05 23.74 -13.89
C PRO A 123 -15.90 24.58 -12.94
N LEU A 124 -15.32 25.05 -11.83
CA LEU A 124 -16.02 25.94 -10.90
C LEU A 124 -16.39 27.27 -11.57
N LEU A 125 -15.47 27.85 -12.34
CA LEU A 125 -15.71 29.05 -13.14
C LEU A 125 -16.81 28.82 -14.19
N ILE A 126 -16.78 27.68 -14.87
CA ILE A 126 -17.83 27.29 -15.84
C ILE A 126 -19.18 27.16 -15.13
N GLY A 127 -19.23 26.52 -13.96
CA GLY A 127 -20.46 26.36 -13.18
C GLY A 127 -21.08 27.71 -12.80
N PHE A 128 -20.27 28.65 -12.30
CA PHE A 128 -20.74 30.00 -11.99
C PHE A 128 -21.16 30.78 -13.23
N GLY A 129 -20.49 30.58 -14.37
CA GLY A 129 -20.89 31.17 -15.64
C GLY A 129 -22.22 30.61 -16.16
N VAL A 130 -22.41 29.30 -16.13
CA VAL A 130 -23.70 28.70 -16.54
C VAL A 130 -24.83 29.18 -15.63
N TRP A 131 -24.58 29.29 -14.32
CA TRP A 131 -25.55 29.84 -13.37
C TRP A 131 -25.91 31.30 -13.69
N SER A 132 -24.90 32.15 -13.88
CA SER A 132 -25.09 33.57 -14.14
C SER A 132 -25.83 33.83 -15.46
N THR A 133 -25.66 32.97 -16.47
CA THR A 133 -26.22 33.15 -17.83
C THR A 133 -27.73 33.35 -17.81
N THR A 134 -28.41 32.66 -16.89
CA THR A 134 -29.86 32.80 -16.71
C THR A 134 -30.26 34.20 -16.25
N GLY A 135 -29.50 34.80 -15.33
CA GLY A 135 -29.75 36.16 -14.83
C GLY A 135 -29.45 37.22 -15.87
N VAL A 136 -28.33 37.10 -16.61
CA VAL A 136 -27.90 38.15 -17.55
C VAL A 136 -28.87 38.20 -18.72
N GLN A 137 -29.32 37.03 -19.17
CA GLN A 137 -30.34 36.90 -20.20
C GLN A 137 -31.64 37.58 -19.78
N GLN A 138 -32.15 37.30 -18.58
CA GLN A 138 -33.37 37.92 -18.05
C GLN A 138 -33.23 39.44 -17.90
N GLY A 139 -32.11 39.91 -17.35
CA GLY A 139 -31.85 41.33 -17.14
C GLY A 139 -31.73 42.11 -18.44
N ALA A 140 -31.02 41.55 -19.43
CA ALA A 140 -30.89 42.16 -20.75
C ALA A 140 -32.22 42.14 -21.53
N ALA A 141 -32.97 41.04 -21.46
CA ALA A 141 -34.30 40.95 -22.10
C ALA A 141 -35.24 42.01 -21.52
N ARG A 142 -35.21 42.21 -20.20
CA ARG A 142 -35.99 43.24 -19.53
C ARG A 142 -35.55 44.66 -19.92
N LEU A 143 -34.25 44.94 -19.96
CA LEU A 143 -33.73 46.27 -20.34
C LEU A 143 -34.15 46.63 -21.78
N MET A 144 -34.19 45.64 -22.67
CA MET A 144 -34.56 45.81 -24.08
C MET A 144 -36.06 45.63 -24.34
N SER A 145 -36.86 45.31 -23.31
CA SER A 145 -38.29 44.98 -23.42
C SER A 145 -38.58 43.86 -24.45
N VAL A 146 -37.69 42.86 -24.53
CA VAL A 146 -37.74 41.74 -25.49
C VAL A 146 -38.52 40.58 -24.91
N THR A 147 -39.48 40.05 -25.67
CA THR A 147 -40.32 38.92 -25.27
C THR A 147 -39.74 37.56 -25.71
N THR A 148 -40.18 36.46 -25.10
CA THR A 148 -39.71 35.08 -25.41
C THR A 148 -39.97 34.63 -26.86
N GLY A 149 -40.88 35.30 -27.56
CA GLY A 149 -41.20 35.02 -28.97
C GLY A 149 -40.24 35.65 -29.97
N GLU A 150 -39.39 36.58 -29.53
CA GLU A 150 -38.49 37.30 -30.42
C GLU A 150 -37.15 36.57 -30.60
N PRO A 151 -36.56 36.58 -31.81
CA PRO A 151 -35.25 35.95 -32.05
C PRO A 151 -34.14 36.58 -31.21
N VAL A 152 -34.27 37.86 -30.84
CA VAL A 152 -33.33 38.58 -29.98
C VAL A 152 -33.23 37.93 -28.59
N TRP A 153 -34.31 37.33 -28.08
CA TRP A 153 -34.32 36.64 -26.79
C TRP A 153 -33.34 35.46 -26.76
N TRP A 154 -33.22 34.74 -27.88
CA TRP A 154 -32.28 33.64 -28.04
C TRP A 154 -30.83 34.13 -28.20
N VAL A 155 -30.61 35.26 -28.87
CA VAL A 155 -29.27 35.86 -29.00
C VAL A 155 -28.72 36.32 -27.65
N LEU A 156 -29.59 36.78 -26.74
CA LEU A 156 -29.20 37.21 -25.40
C LEU A 156 -28.57 36.09 -24.54
N TRP A 157 -28.86 34.80 -24.83
CA TRP A 157 -28.16 33.69 -24.19
C TRP A 157 -26.65 33.66 -24.51
N GLY A 158 -26.27 34.13 -25.70
CA GLY A 158 -24.87 34.22 -26.11
C GLY A 158 -24.10 35.39 -25.48
N LEU A 159 -24.81 36.40 -24.94
CA LEU A 159 -24.20 37.61 -24.39
C LEU A 159 -23.28 37.29 -23.21
N GLU A 160 -23.73 36.43 -22.31
CA GLU A 160 -22.91 36.06 -21.16
C GLU A 160 -21.70 35.22 -21.55
N ALA A 161 -21.89 34.21 -22.42
CA ALA A 161 -20.79 33.39 -22.91
C ALA A 161 -19.70 34.26 -23.57
N LEU A 162 -20.10 35.33 -24.28
CA LEU A 162 -19.19 36.32 -24.83
C LEU A 162 -18.44 37.09 -23.74
N LEU A 163 -19.15 37.65 -22.75
CA LEU A 163 -18.54 38.41 -21.66
C LEU A 163 -17.56 37.57 -20.84
N ILE A 164 -17.96 36.35 -20.45
CA ILE A 164 -17.11 35.40 -19.74
C ILE A 164 -15.95 34.97 -20.63
N GLY A 165 -16.20 34.70 -21.91
CA GLY A 165 -15.16 34.36 -22.89
C GLY A 165 -14.06 35.43 -22.96
N VAL A 166 -14.43 36.71 -23.02
CA VAL A 166 -13.49 37.84 -23.01
C VAL A 166 -12.69 37.89 -21.70
N VAL A 167 -13.34 37.76 -20.55
CA VAL A 167 -12.66 37.78 -19.24
C VAL A 167 -11.69 36.60 -19.10
N CYS A 168 -12.14 35.38 -19.43
CA CYS A 168 -11.31 34.17 -19.46
C CYS A 168 -10.11 34.34 -20.40
N TRP A 169 -10.34 34.88 -21.60
CA TRP A 169 -9.26 35.15 -22.56
C TRP A 169 -8.22 36.11 -21.99
N ILE A 170 -8.65 37.23 -21.39
CA ILE A 170 -7.74 38.20 -20.75
C ILE A 170 -6.93 37.53 -19.63
N ILE A 171 -7.54 36.67 -18.82
CA ILE A 171 -6.84 35.92 -17.76
C ILE A 171 -5.80 34.97 -18.34
N VAL A 172 -6.16 34.23 -19.40
CA VAL A 172 -5.24 33.32 -20.10
C VAL A 172 -4.07 34.07 -20.71
N VAL A 173 -4.32 35.19 -21.42
CA VAL A 173 -3.27 36.04 -21.99
C VAL A 173 -2.38 36.60 -20.89
N ARG A 174 -2.94 37.05 -19.77
CA ARG A 174 -2.17 37.52 -18.61
C ARG A 174 -1.25 36.43 -18.06
N ALA A 175 -1.78 35.22 -17.86
CA ALA A 175 -1.01 34.08 -17.38
C ALA A 175 0.12 33.70 -18.35
N ARG A 176 -0.16 33.71 -19.67
CA ARG A 176 0.85 33.46 -20.71
C ARG A 176 1.93 34.53 -20.75
N LEU A 177 1.57 35.81 -20.65
CA LEU A 177 2.54 36.91 -20.57
C LEU A 177 3.38 36.83 -19.29
N ALA A 178 2.77 36.50 -18.15
CA ALA A 178 3.51 36.32 -16.90
C ALA A 178 4.56 35.21 -17.03
N THR A 179 4.24 34.09 -17.70
CA THR A 179 5.23 33.02 -17.94
C THR A 179 6.41 33.42 -18.83
N SER A 180 6.25 34.44 -19.68
CA SER A 180 7.35 35.00 -20.48
C SER A 180 8.06 36.18 -19.80
N GLY A 181 7.66 36.55 -18.57
CA GLY A 181 8.18 37.71 -17.84
C GLY A 181 7.57 39.06 -18.28
N GLY A 182 6.52 39.03 -19.10
CA GLY A 182 5.77 40.21 -19.51
C GLY A 182 4.70 40.61 -18.49
N LYS A 183 4.27 41.88 -18.56
CA LYS A 183 3.12 42.39 -17.81
C LYS A 183 2.02 42.78 -18.79
N LEU A 184 0.78 42.41 -18.48
CA LEU A 184 -0.38 42.87 -19.22
C LEU A 184 -0.61 44.37 -18.94
N SER A 185 -1.08 45.14 -19.92
CA SER A 185 -1.39 46.55 -19.71
C SER A 185 -2.54 46.72 -18.71
N ALA A 186 -2.49 47.79 -17.91
CA ALA A 186 -3.58 48.14 -16.99
C ALA A 186 -4.92 48.37 -17.71
N THR A 187 -4.89 48.70 -19.01
CA THR A 187 -6.10 48.88 -19.82
C THR A 187 -6.88 47.57 -20.00
N ALA A 188 -6.20 46.44 -20.16
CA ALA A 188 -6.88 45.15 -20.29
C ALA A 188 -7.55 44.72 -18.97
N GLU A 189 -6.96 45.08 -17.82
CA GLU A 189 -7.59 44.86 -16.51
C GLU A 189 -8.85 45.70 -16.33
N ARG A 190 -8.85 46.95 -16.81
CA ARG A 190 -10.06 47.80 -16.83
C ARG A 190 -11.15 47.23 -17.73
N ILE A 191 -10.79 46.66 -18.88
CA ILE A 191 -11.76 45.99 -19.77
C ILE A 191 -12.39 44.79 -19.06
N ALA A 192 -11.57 43.94 -18.42
CA ALA A 192 -12.09 42.79 -17.67
C ALA A 192 -13.01 43.22 -16.51
N ALA A 193 -12.62 44.25 -15.76
CA ALA A 193 -13.46 44.83 -14.70
C ALA A 193 -14.76 45.42 -15.26
N GLY A 194 -14.71 46.06 -16.43
CA GLY A 194 -15.89 46.56 -17.14
C GLY A 194 -16.85 45.44 -17.51
N CYS A 195 -16.38 44.36 -18.15
CA CYS A 195 -17.19 43.21 -18.51
C CYS A 195 -17.85 42.54 -17.29
N LEU A 196 -17.09 42.38 -16.20
CA LEU A 196 -17.62 41.86 -14.93
C LEU A 196 -18.66 42.78 -14.31
N GLY A 197 -18.40 44.09 -14.29
CA GLY A 197 -19.33 45.09 -13.80
C GLY A 197 -20.64 45.09 -14.59
N THR A 198 -20.57 44.98 -15.92
CA THR A 198 -21.74 44.87 -16.79
C THR A 198 -22.54 43.60 -16.49
N SER A 199 -21.88 42.45 -16.31
CA SER A 199 -22.56 41.19 -15.95
C SER A 199 -23.27 41.28 -14.59
N ILE A 200 -22.60 41.82 -13.56
CA ILE A 200 -23.21 42.06 -12.24
C ILE A 200 -24.41 42.99 -12.36
N PHE A 201 -24.27 44.10 -13.08
CA PHE A 201 -25.33 45.08 -13.28
C PHE A 201 -26.56 44.45 -13.94
N LEU A 202 -26.37 43.69 -15.03
CA LEU A 202 -27.48 43.02 -15.72
C LEU A 202 -28.21 42.02 -14.82
N ASN A 203 -27.49 41.26 -13.98
CA ASN A 203 -28.12 40.35 -13.01
C ASN A 203 -28.91 41.09 -11.93
N LEU A 204 -28.44 42.24 -11.48
CA LEU A 204 -29.18 43.05 -10.52
C LEU A 204 -30.45 43.62 -11.13
N VAL A 205 -30.40 44.08 -12.39
CA VAL A 205 -31.59 44.55 -13.12
C VAL A 205 -32.62 43.43 -13.30
N ALA A 206 -32.18 42.18 -13.52
CA ALA A 206 -33.06 41.02 -13.58
C ALA A 206 -33.84 40.81 -12.27
N ALA A 207 -33.17 41.01 -11.14
CA ALA A 207 -33.70 40.71 -9.80
C ALA A 207 -34.64 41.78 -9.23
N VAL A 208 -34.72 42.96 -9.83
CA VAL A 208 -35.70 43.99 -9.41
C VAL A 208 -37.11 43.45 -9.70
N PRO A 209 -38.09 43.50 -8.79
CA PRO A 209 -39.47 43.10 -9.14
C PRO A 209 -40.01 44.01 -10.25
N ALA A 210 -40.69 43.45 -11.25
CA ALA A 210 -41.34 44.25 -12.31
C ALA A 210 -42.81 44.54 -12.03
N ASP A 211 -43.42 43.76 -11.13
CA ASP A 211 -44.85 43.86 -10.82
C ASP A 211 -45.08 44.46 -9.43
N ASP A 212 -46.04 45.38 -9.36
CA ASP A 212 -46.62 45.98 -8.16
C ASP A 212 -47.47 44.96 -7.37
N GLY A 213 -46.88 43.81 -7.06
CA GLY A 213 -47.53 42.79 -6.24
C GLY A 213 -47.81 43.33 -4.83
N PRO A 214 -49.04 43.22 -4.31
CA PRO A 214 -49.34 43.63 -2.95
C PRO A 214 -48.60 42.69 -2.00
N HIS A 215 -47.69 43.25 -1.20
CA HIS A 215 -46.89 42.58 -0.16
C HIS A 215 -45.62 41.84 -0.61
N LEU A 216 -44.76 42.51 -1.40
CA LEU A 216 -43.33 42.16 -1.40
C LEU A 216 -42.74 42.40 0.00
N SER A 217 -42.45 41.31 0.73
CA SER A 217 -41.62 41.35 1.92
C SER A 217 -40.36 42.17 1.65
N GLY A 218 -40.07 43.19 2.47
CA GLY A 218 -38.91 44.08 2.26
C GLY A 218 -37.56 43.35 2.17
N TRP A 219 -37.49 42.08 2.60
CA TRP A 219 -36.33 41.22 2.50
C TRP A 219 -36.27 40.36 1.22
N ALA A 220 -37.38 40.20 0.51
CA ALA A 220 -37.44 39.41 -0.73
C ALA A 220 -36.61 40.05 -1.85
N VAL A 221 -36.63 41.38 -1.95
CA VAL A 221 -35.90 42.10 -3.01
C VAL A 221 -34.38 42.01 -2.82
N PRO A 222 -33.81 42.31 -1.63
CA PRO A 222 -32.38 42.09 -1.39
C PRO A 222 -31.97 40.62 -1.53
N GLY A 223 -32.84 39.68 -1.11
CA GLY A 223 -32.58 38.24 -1.22
C GLY A 223 -32.48 37.77 -2.67
N ALA A 224 -33.40 38.21 -3.54
CA ALA A 224 -33.37 37.91 -4.97
C ALA A 224 -32.15 38.56 -5.66
N MET A 225 -31.88 39.84 -5.36
CA MET A 225 -30.71 40.54 -5.89
C MET A 225 -29.41 39.84 -5.51
N PHE A 226 -29.31 39.37 -4.26
CA PHE A 226 -28.16 38.61 -3.79
C PHE A 226 -28.04 37.26 -4.52
N ALA A 227 -29.14 36.50 -4.63
CA ALA A 227 -29.15 35.20 -5.30
C ALA A 227 -28.68 35.27 -6.77
N HIS A 228 -29.09 36.31 -7.49
CA HIS A 228 -28.67 36.55 -8.88
C HIS A 228 -27.23 37.10 -8.98
N ALA A 229 -26.75 37.84 -7.98
CA ALA A 229 -25.38 38.35 -7.95
C ALA A 229 -24.33 37.27 -7.60
N ILE A 230 -24.73 36.17 -6.94
CA ILE A 230 -23.81 35.08 -6.55
C ILE A 230 -23.06 34.51 -7.76
N GLY A 231 -23.72 34.35 -8.91
CA GLY A 231 -23.10 33.81 -10.13
C GLY A 231 -21.92 34.66 -10.61
N PRO A 232 -22.13 35.92 -11.03
CA PRO A 232 -21.06 36.80 -11.51
C PRO A 232 -19.98 37.06 -10.47
N VAL A 233 -20.37 37.26 -9.20
CA VAL A 233 -19.42 37.51 -8.11
C VAL A 233 -18.57 36.26 -7.86
N GLY A 234 -19.19 35.09 -7.83
CA GLY A 234 -18.49 33.80 -7.72
C GLY A 234 -17.52 33.59 -8.89
N ALA A 235 -17.96 33.83 -10.12
CA ALA A 235 -17.10 33.74 -11.31
C ALA A 235 -15.92 34.70 -11.23
N ALA A 236 -16.14 35.96 -10.84
CA ALA A 236 -15.11 36.98 -10.68
C ALA A 236 -14.08 36.58 -9.61
N LEU A 237 -14.55 36.09 -8.47
CA LEU A 237 -13.68 35.65 -7.37
C LEU A 237 -12.83 34.44 -7.77
N VAL A 238 -13.41 33.45 -8.44
CA VAL A 238 -12.69 32.26 -8.93
C VAL A 238 -11.65 32.67 -9.98
N ALA A 239 -12.03 33.51 -10.94
CA ALA A 239 -11.14 34.09 -11.94
C ALA A 239 -9.96 34.84 -11.32
N HIS A 240 -10.24 35.68 -10.31
CA HIS A 240 -9.21 36.40 -9.56
C HIS A 240 -8.28 35.43 -8.83
N LEU A 241 -8.84 34.43 -8.15
CA LEU A 241 -8.10 33.40 -7.42
C LEU A 241 -7.17 32.58 -8.33
N ILE A 242 -7.63 32.17 -9.51
CA ILE A 242 -6.78 31.52 -10.53
C ILE A 242 -5.55 32.39 -10.80
N GLY A 243 -5.77 33.69 -11.00
CA GLY A 243 -4.71 34.66 -11.27
C GLY A 243 -3.73 34.85 -10.12
N VAL A 244 -4.21 34.93 -8.88
CA VAL A 244 -3.38 35.08 -7.69
C VAL A 244 -2.53 33.83 -7.46
N ILE A 245 -3.11 32.64 -7.63
CA ILE A 245 -2.37 31.38 -7.47
C ILE A 245 -1.34 31.23 -8.58
N ASP A 246 -1.68 31.50 -9.84
CA ASP A 246 -0.73 31.41 -10.96
C ASP A 246 0.46 32.37 -10.80
N ARG A 247 0.20 33.60 -10.32
CA ARG A 247 1.25 34.56 -9.97
C ARG A 247 2.12 34.04 -8.82
N SER A 248 1.50 33.55 -7.75
CA SER A 248 2.22 33.00 -6.59
C SER A 248 3.10 31.80 -6.97
N ILE A 249 2.64 30.94 -7.89
CA ILE A 249 3.41 29.81 -8.42
C ILE A 249 4.56 30.29 -9.31
N THR A 250 4.35 31.35 -10.10
CA THR A 250 5.38 31.92 -10.98
C THR A 250 6.46 32.67 -10.18
N ASP A 251 6.07 33.35 -9.11
CA ASP A 251 6.96 34.06 -8.20
C ASP A 251 7.71 33.11 -7.25
N ALA A 252 7.18 31.90 -7.04
CA ALA A 252 7.86 30.87 -6.26
C ALA A 252 9.09 30.37 -7.04
N ASP A 253 10.28 30.71 -6.54
CA ASP A 253 11.53 30.23 -7.10
C ASP A 253 11.82 28.80 -6.59
N PRO A 254 11.76 27.76 -7.46
CA PRO A 254 12.06 26.40 -7.01
C PRO A 254 13.55 26.17 -6.74
N TRP A 255 14.42 27.10 -7.16
CA TRP A 255 15.87 26.97 -7.11
C TRP A 255 16.50 27.64 -5.90
N HIS A 256 15.77 28.48 -5.17
CA HIS A 256 16.26 29.12 -3.95
C HIS A 256 15.34 28.74 -2.78
N ASP A 257 15.91 28.57 -1.59
CA ASP A 257 15.14 28.38 -0.37
C ASP A 257 14.66 29.72 0.21
N GLU A 258 13.96 29.67 1.33
CA GLU A 258 13.43 30.86 2.02
C GLU A 258 14.53 31.82 2.50
N THR A 259 15.76 31.34 2.66
CA THR A 259 16.94 32.13 3.03
C THR A 259 17.72 32.65 1.82
N GLY A 260 17.26 32.34 0.60
CA GLY A 260 17.92 32.69 -0.66
C GLY A 260 19.09 31.78 -1.03
N GLN A 261 19.29 30.67 -0.31
CA GLN A 261 20.34 29.70 -0.67
C GLN A 261 19.91 28.85 -1.84
N ALA A 262 20.84 28.58 -2.76
CA ALA A 262 20.58 27.72 -3.91
C ALA A 262 20.27 26.28 -3.45
N VAL A 263 19.09 25.78 -3.85
CA VAL A 263 18.67 24.40 -3.61
C VAL A 263 19.47 23.49 -4.55
N PRO A 264 20.11 22.43 -4.04
CA PRO A 264 20.93 21.56 -4.86
C PRO A 264 20.10 20.89 -5.95
N ARG A 265 20.68 20.81 -7.15
CA ARG A 265 20.09 20.08 -8.28
C ARG A 265 20.27 18.59 -8.10
N LEU A 266 19.39 17.78 -8.69
CA LEU A 266 19.50 16.31 -8.68
C LEU A 266 20.88 15.84 -9.17
N ALA A 267 21.50 16.55 -10.11
CA ALA A 267 22.84 16.26 -10.62
C ALA A 267 23.97 16.61 -9.63
N GLU A 268 23.75 17.55 -8.71
CA GLU A 268 24.69 18.00 -7.70
C GLU A 268 24.55 17.22 -6.39
N MET A 269 23.37 16.63 -6.15
CA MET A 269 23.16 15.76 -5.01
C MET A 269 23.94 14.46 -5.18
N ASP A 270 24.82 14.15 -4.24
CA ASP A 270 25.46 12.84 -4.19
C ASP A 270 24.45 11.78 -3.72
N LEU A 271 23.68 11.26 -4.69
CA LEU A 271 22.74 10.16 -4.47
C LEU A 271 23.44 8.80 -4.43
N ARG A 272 24.79 8.76 -4.52
CA ARG A 272 25.52 7.50 -4.39
C ARG A 272 25.33 6.98 -2.97
N ARG A 273 25.05 5.67 -2.91
CA ARG A 273 25.05 4.92 -1.66
C ARG A 273 26.35 5.24 -0.93
N HIS A 274 26.27 5.78 0.28
CA HIS A 274 27.46 6.02 1.09
C HIS A 274 28.09 4.66 1.40
N ALA A 275 29.03 4.23 0.57
CA ALA A 275 29.76 2.97 0.73
C ALA A 275 30.57 2.95 2.04
N ASN A 276 30.74 4.11 2.67
CA ASN A 276 31.59 4.33 3.83
C ASN A 276 30.82 4.70 5.11
N ALA A 277 29.53 4.38 5.21
CA ALA A 277 28.95 4.22 6.54
C ALA A 277 29.64 2.99 7.14
N ARG A 278 30.82 3.25 7.72
CA ARG A 278 31.67 2.35 8.49
C ARG A 278 30.74 1.34 9.13
N THR A 279 30.81 0.09 8.66
CA THR A 279 30.16 -1.03 9.32
C THR A 279 30.51 -0.87 10.78
N VAL A 280 29.56 -0.34 11.56
CA VAL A 280 29.60 -0.43 13.01
C VAL A 280 29.57 -1.92 13.17
N SER A 281 30.76 -2.48 13.37
CA SER A 281 30.97 -3.90 13.56
C SER A 281 29.85 -4.34 14.47
N ALA A 282 29.03 -5.28 13.98
CA ALA A 282 27.98 -5.90 14.77
C ALA A 282 28.54 -6.10 16.18
N PRO A 283 27.82 -5.68 17.24
CA PRO A 283 28.35 -5.62 18.60
C PRO A 283 29.12 -6.90 18.82
N GLU A 284 30.45 -6.74 18.91
CA GLU A 284 31.37 -7.83 19.17
C GLU A 284 30.78 -8.50 20.41
N ARG A 285 30.35 -9.77 20.26
CA ARG A 285 29.72 -10.51 21.35
C ARG A 285 30.63 -10.32 22.55
N VAL A 286 30.21 -9.47 23.50
CA VAL A 286 30.80 -9.41 24.83
C VAL A 286 30.33 -10.68 25.51
N THR A 287 31.00 -11.79 25.15
CA THR A 287 31.09 -12.96 25.99
C THR A 287 32.03 -12.60 27.12
N ASP A 288 31.54 -11.79 28.05
CA ASP A 288 32.04 -11.77 29.42
C ASP A 288 30.83 -11.82 30.34
N CYS A 289 30.59 -13.02 30.84
CA CYS A 289 29.79 -13.25 32.02
C CYS A 289 30.47 -12.58 33.21
N ALA A 290 29.64 -11.97 34.06
CA ALA A 290 29.93 -11.47 35.40
C ALA A 290 30.53 -10.05 35.50
N GLU A 291 29.66 -9.04 35.54
CA GLU A 291 29.42 -8.30 36.79
C GLU A 291 28.17 -7.41 36.64
N ARG A 292 27.17 -7.70 37.47
CA ARG A 292 26.16 -6.71 37.87
C ARG A 292 26.90 -5.68 38.73
N ASP A 293 26.92 -4.42 38.33
CA ASP A 293 26.37 -3.37 39.19
C ASP A 293 26.21 -2.02 38.46
N ALA A 294 25.07 -1.41 38.76
CA ALA A 294 24.67 -0.01 38.61
C ALA A 294 25.47 0.91 37.69
N LEU A 295 24.81 1.48 36.66
CA LEU A 295 24.61 2.94 36.54
C LEU A 295 23.87 3.35 35.24
N ALA A 296 22.98 4.33 35.44
CA ALA A 296 22.53 5.35 34.49
C ALA A 296 21.66 4.94 33.28
N GLU A 297 20.36 4.91 33.57
CA GLU A 297 19.24 5.13 32.66
C GLU A 297 19.45 6.42 31.83
N THR A 298 20.09 6.28 30.67
CA THR A 298 20.27 7.38 29.71
C THR A 298 19.13 7.34 28.71
N ILE A 299 18.05 8.04 29.04
CA ILE A 299 16.89 8.26 28.17
C ILE A 299 17.37 9.06 26.95
N VAL A 300 17.43 8.42 25.78
CA VAL A 300 17.68 9.10 24.51
C VAL A 300 16.37 9.75 24.06
N PRO A 301 16.29 11.10 23.95
CA PRO A 301 15.05 11.75 23.55
C PRO A 301 14.74 11.47 22.08
N VAL A 302 13.53 10.97 21.84
CA VAL A 302 12.92 10.86 20.50
C VAL A 302 12.84 12.26 19.91
N THR A 303 13.70 12.54 18.93
CA THR A 303 13.74 13.82 18.23
C THR A 303 12.62 13.85 17.19
N VAL A 304 11.44 14.33 17.61
CA VAL A 304 10.37 14.69 16.68
C VAL A 304 10.75 16.01 16.02
N TRP A 305 10.88 16.01 14.70
CA TRP A 305 11.30 17.18 13.92
C TRP A 305 10.17 18.22 13.87
N PRO A 306 10.32 19.43 14.43
CA PRO A 306 9.32 20.48 14.25
C PRO A 306 9.48 21.07 12.85
N VAL A 307 8.37 21.24 12.14
CA VAL A 307 8.29 22.05 10.92
C VAL A 307 7.89 23.47 11.36
N PRO A 308 8.80 24.45 11.38
CA PRO A 308 8.41 25.83 11.69
C PRO A 308 7.69 26.46 10.49
N LEU A 309 6.43 26.81 10.71
CA LEU A 309 5.65 27.74 9.88
C LEU A 309 5.89 29.16 10.43
N GLY A 310 6.54 30.05 9.69
CA GLY A 310 6.80 31.42 10.16
C GLY A 310 7.30 32.43 9.13
N ASN A 311 6.36 33.16 8.53
CA ASN A 311 6.34 34.59 8.14
C ASN A 311 7.60 35.36 7.66
N ARG A 312 7.59 35.72 6.35
CA ARG A 312 7.98 36.97 5.61
C ARG A 312 8.89 38.03 6.32
N PRO A 313 9.88 38.64 5.62
CA PRO A 313 9.63 39.80 4.72
C PRO A 313 10.52 39.87 3.45
N ALA A 314 10.28 40.90 2.62
CA ALA A 314 10.59 41.00 1.20
C ALA A 314 11.91 41.73 0.81
N LEU A 315 12.29 41.54 -0.49
CA LEU A 315 13.17 42.36 -1.37
C LEU A 315 14.70 42.06 -1.34
N PRO A 316 15.51 42.39 -2.40
CA PRO A 316 15.21 43.00 -3.70
C PRO A 316 15.67 42.19 -4.94
N VAL A 317 15.17 42.63 -6.10
CA VAL A 317 15.42 42.13 -7.47
C VAL A 317 16.91 42.23 -7.86
N ILE A 318 17.53 41.13 -8.29
CA ILE A 318 18.84 41.13 -8.96
C ILE A 318 18.74 40.43 -10.32
N ALA A 319 19.31 41.08 -11.33
CA ALA A 319 19.15 40.84 -12.75
C ALA A 319 19.70 39.47 -13.25
N ARG A 320 18.94 38.86 -14.17
CA ARG A 320 19.30 37.65 -14.94
C ARG A 320 20.59 37.83 -15.76
N PRO A 321 21.53 36.88 -15.75
CA PRO A 321 22.48 36.73 -16.85
C PRO A 321 21.86 35.96 -18.04
N VAL A 322 22.18 36.46 -19.23
CA VAL A 322 21.72 35.98 -20.55
C VAL A 322 22.31 34.60 -20.88
N ARG A 323 21.46 33.70 -21.39
CA ARG A 323 21.82 32.33 -21.76
C ARG A 323 22.54 32.30 -23.11
N ALA A 324 23.81 31.91 -23.12
CA ALA A 324 24.56 31.61 -24.32
C ALA A 324 23.95 30.41 -25.06
N LYS A 325 23.66 30.58 -26.35
CA LYS A 325 23.24 29.53 -27.27
C LYS A 325 24.46 28.73 -27.71
N THR A 326 24.52 27.45 -27.34
CA THR A 326 25.33 26.45 -28.05
C THR A 326 24.40 25.38 -28.58
N GLY A 327 24.13 25.44 -29.87
CA GLY A 327 23.53 24.34 -30.60
C GLY A 327 24.56 23.27 -30.89
N LYS A 328 24.12 22.01 -30.90
CA LYS A 328 24.52 21.04 -31.94
C LYS A 328 23.58 19.84 -31.89
N ALA A 329 23.15 19.46 -33.09
CA ALA A 329 22.26 18.36 -33.39
C ALA A 329 22.87 17.00 -33.03
N VAL A 330 22.00 16.04 -32.68
CA VAL A 330 22.31 14.61 -32.67
C VAL A 330 21.12 13.85 -33.31
N PRO A 331 21.38 12.88 -34.22
CA PRO A 331 20.38 12.32 -35.11
C PRO A 331 19.59 11.12 -34.54
N LYS A 332 18.42 10.89 -35.15
CA LYS A 332 17.51 9.75 -35.00
C LYS A 332 18.15 8.43 -35.43
N GLY A 333 17.95 7.36 -34.65
CA GLY A 333 17.95 5.99 -35.16
C GLY A 333 18.39 4.90 -34.16
N ALA A 334 17.43 4.24 -33.50
CA ALA A 334 17.58 2.90 -32.92
C ALA A 334 16.17 2.30 -32.75
N VAL A 335 15.69 1.53 -33.73
CA VAL A 335 15.61 0.05 -33.75
C VAL A 335 14.83 -0.49 -32.55
N ARG A 336 13.55 -0.79 -32.81
CA ARG A 336 12.58 -1.39 -31.88
C ARG A 336 12.32 -2.82 -32.36
N THR A 337 12.95 -3.81 -31.72
CA THR A 337 12.69 -5.24 -31.91
C THR A 337 11.70 -5.71 -30.86
N GLY A 338 10.53 -6.18 -31.30
CA GLY A 338 9.50 -6.74 -30.43
C GLY A 338 8.26 -7.12 -31.24
N GLY A 339 8.44 -8.00 -32.23
CA GLY A 339 7.37 -8.59 -33.02
C GLY A 339 6.93 -9.93 -32.44
N ASP A 340 5.61 -10.07 -32.33
CA ASP A 340 4.78 -11.26 -32.57
C ASP A 340 5.41 -12.63 -32.39
N ARG A 341 4.88 -13.38 -31.42
CA ARG A 341 4.76 -14.83 -31.51
C ARG A 341 3.35 -15.25 -31.13
N ASP A 342 2.48 -15.18 -32.13
CA ASP A 342 1.26 -15.97 -32.17
C ASP A 342 1.57 -17.45 -32.42
N GLY A 343 0.73 -18.28 -31.81
CA GLY A 343 0.93 -19.70 -31.57
C GLY A 343 1.09 -20.58 -32.81
N ARG A 344 1.97 -21.57 -32.68
CA ARG A 344 1.90 -22.83 -33.42
C ARG A 344 1.61 -23.96 -32.43
N PRO A 345 0.56 -24.77 -32.65
CA PRO A 345 0.36 -26.02 -31.95
C PRO A 345 1.11 -27.15 -32.67
N GLY A 346 1.78 -28.02 -31.91
CA GLY A 346 2.18 -29.34 -32.38
C GLY A 346 3.66 -29.66 -32.22
N ALA A 347 3.98 -30.54 -31.27
CA ALA A 347 4.82 -31.72 -31.48
C ALA A 347 4.88 -32.50 -30.16
N GLY A 348 4.17 -33.62 -30.10
CA GLY A 348 4.24 -34.57 -28.99
C GLY A 348 5.60 -35.24 -28.97
N THR A 349 6.44 -34.87 -28.00
CA THR A 349 7.58 -35.68 -27.58
C THR A 349 7.17 -36.56 -26.39
N PRO A 350 7.42 -37.88 -26.40
CA PRO A 350 7.13 -38.74 -25.27
C PRO A 350 7.94 -38.31 -24.06
N ARG A 351 7.23 -38.03 -22.94
CA ARG A 351 7.84 -37.60 -21.67
C ARG A 351 8.73 -38.72 -21.13
N ARG A 352 10.03 -38.45 -21.00
CA ARG A 352 10.97 -39.34 -20.30
C ARG A 352 10.47 -39.60 -18.86
N PRO A 353 10.44 -40.86 -18.39
CA PRO A 353 10.08 -41.16 -17.01
C PRO A 353 11.08 -40.50 -16.06
N ARG A 354 10.58 -39.67 -15.13
CA ARG A 354 11.42 -38.99 -14.14
C ARG A 354 11.93 -40.05 -13.13
N PRO A 355 13.24 -40.07 -12.78
CA PRO A 355 13.83 -41.10 -11.93
C PRO A 355 13.32 -41.13 -10.48
N ASN A 356 12.59 -40.10 -10.03
CA ASN A 356 12.24 -39.91 -8.62
C ASN A 356 10.73 -39.98 -8.40
N LYS A 357 10.12 -41.12 -8.75
CA LYS A 357 8.72 -41.42 -8.40
C LYS A 357 8.72 -42.20 -7.08
N GLY A 358 8.45 -41.52 -5.96
CA GLY A 358 8.33 -42.16 -4.64
C GLY A 358 9.07 -41.49 -3.48
N VAL A 359 9.87 -40.44 -3.73
CA VAL A 359 10.53 -39.69 -2.64
C VAL A 359 9.55 -38.63 -2.11
N PRO A 360 9.21 -38.64 -0.81
CA PRO A 360 8.38 -37.60 -0.22
C PRO A 360 9.08 -36.24 -0.34
N VAL A 361 8.39 -35.29 -0.98
CA VAL A 361 8.89 -33.93 -1.19
C VAL A 361 8.95 -33.23 0.18
N PRO A 362 10.11 -32.64 0.57
CA PRO A 362 10.23 -31.89 1.83
C PRO A 362 9.17 -30.79 1.93
N GLU A 363 8.67 -30.49 3.13
CA GLU A 363 7.63 -29.46 3.31
C GLU A 363 8.03 -28.09 2.76
N ALA A 364 9.32 -27.74 2.80
CA ALA A 364 9.86 -26.51 2.23
C ALA A 364 9.79 -26.43 0.69
N ALA A 365 9.59 -27.56 0.01
CA ALA A 365 9.42 -27.65 -1.44
C ALA A 365 7.96 -27.83 -1.86
N LYS A 366 7.01 -27.81 -0.91
CA LYS A 366 5.59 -27.66 -1.23
C LYS A 366 5.41 -26.26 -1.85
N PRO A 367 4.71 -26.15 -3.00
CA PRO A 367 4.51 -24.86 -3.64
C PRO A 367 3.84 -23.90 -2.67
N ALA A 368 4.39 -22.68 -2.58
CA ALA A 368 3.82 -21.61 -1.75
C ALA A 368 2.32 -21.45 -2.06
N PRO A 369 1.49 -21.13 -1.06
CA PRO A 369 0.05 -20.96 -1.27
C PRO A 369 -0.20 -19.97 -2.43
N LYS A 370 -1.04 -20.39 -3.38
CA LYS A 370 -1.38 -19.59 -4.56
C LYS A 370 -1.76 -18.18 -4.13
N THR A 371 -1.06 -17.17 -4.66
CA THR A 371 -1.38 -15.77 -4.39
C THR A 371 -2.70 -15.41 -5.06
N SER A 372 -3.39 -14.35 -4.62
CA SER A 372 -4.67 -13.90 -5.21
C SER A 372 -4.59 -13.63 -6.72
N ARG A 373 -3.38 -13.42 -7.26
CA ARG A 373 -3.14 -13.26 -8.70
C ARG A 373 -3.29 -14.55 -9.49
N ASP A 374 -3.05 -15.70 -8.88
CA ASP A 374 -3.04 -17.00 -9.56
C ASP A 374 -4.41 -17.70 -9.54
N ARG A 375 -5.37 -17.15 -8.79
CA ARG A 375 -6.74 -17.69 -8.70
C ARG A 375 -7.58 -17.24 -9.89
N THR A 376 -8.42 -18.14 -10.39
CA THR A 376 -9.38 -17.82 -11.46
C THR A 376 -10.52 -16.97 -10.91
N ASP A 377 -11.28 -16.30 -11.78
CA ASP A 377 -12.43 -15.49 -11.35
C ASP A 377 -13.50 -16.38 -10.67
N ASP A 378 -13.61 -17.65 -11.07
CA ASP A 378 -14.53 -18.64 -10.48
C ASP A 378 -14.13 -19.04 -9.06
N GLU A 379 -12.84 -19.32 -8.83
CA GLU A 379 -12.32 -19.61 -7.48
C GLU A 379 -12.52 -18.42 -6.53
N LEU A 380 -12.39 -17.20 -7.06
CA LEU A 380 -12.62 -15.97 -6.29
C LEU A 380 -14.11 -15.71 -6.02
N ARG A 381 -15.01 -16.11 -6.93
CA ARG A 381 -16.47 -16.06 -6.72
C ARG A 381 -16.89 -17.02 -5.61
N GLU A 382 -16.41 -18.27 -5.64
CA GLU A 382 -16.72 -19.26 -4.60
C GLU A 382 -16.19 -18.81 -3.23
N GLN A 383 -14.98 -18.26 -3.19
CA GLN A 383 -14.41 -17.69 -1.97
C GLN A 383 -15.23 -16.50 -1.44
N LEU A 384 -15.70 -15.62 -2.33
CA LEU A 384 -16.54 -14.48 -1.96
C LEU A 384 -17.90 -14.93 -1.42
N ALA A 385 -18.54 -15.91 -2.07
CA ALA A 385 -19.80 -16.49 -1.61
C ALA A 385 -19.64 -17.05 -0.18
N GLY A 386 -18.58 -17.83 0.07
CA GLY A 386 -18.30 -18.36 1.40
C GLY A 386 -17.94 -17.31 2.46
N LEU A 387 -17.48 -16.11 2.08
CA LEU A 387 -17.24 -14.99 3.00
C LEU A 387 -18.53 -14.22 3.32
N LEU A 388 -19.40 -14.07 2.33
CA LEU A 388 -20.73 -13.47 2.50
C LEU A 388 -21.64 -14.38 3.35
N ASP A 389 -21.62 -15.68 3.12
CA ASP A 389 -22.38 -16.67 3.90
C ASP A 389 -21.95 -16.69 5.37
N ARG A 390 -20.68 -16.42 5.66
CA ARG A 390 -20.15 -16.27 7.02
C ARG A 390 -20.40 -14.90 7.64
N GLY A 391 -20.88 -13.93 6.86
CA GLY A 391 -21.07 -12.55 7.32
C GLY A 391 -19.77 -11.80 7.64
N GLU A 392 -18.63 -12.25 7.10
CA GLU A 392 -17.31 -11.63 7.37
C GLU A 392 -17.11 -10.32 6.60
N ILE A 393 -17.91 -10.07 5.57
CA ILE A 393 -17.75 -8.94 4.64
C ILE A 393 -19.11 -8.37 4.28
N GLU A 394 -19.22 -7.04 4.27
CA GLU A 394 -20.39 -6.35 3.74
C GLU A 394 -20.41 -6.37 2.19
N PRO A 395 -21.59 -6.49 1.55
CA PRO A 395 -21.70 -6.50 0.10
C PRO A 395 -21.33 -5.13 -0.48
N GLY A 396 -20.06 -4.97 -0.87
CA GLY A 396 -19.52 -3.75 -1.46
C GLY A 396 -18.19 -3.99 -2.18
N VAL A 397 -18.00 -3.33 -3.33
CA VAL A 397 -16.81 -3.52 -4.20
C VAL A 397 -15.49 -3.28 -3.46
N ARG A 398 -15.47 -2.31 -2.54
CA ARG A 398 -14.27 -1.99 -1.75
C ARG A 398 -13.94 -3.08 -0.73
N ALA A 399 -14.94 -3.63 -0.05
CA ALA A 399 -14.76 -4.70 0.93
C ALA A 399 -14.30 -5.99 0.24
N VAL A 400 -14.86 -6.31 -0.94
CA VAL A 400 -14.46 -7.44 -1.78
C VAL A 400 -13.01 -7.30 -2.26
N LYS A 401 -12.62 -6.10 -2.71
CA LYS A 401 -11.25 -5.80 -3.15
C LYS A 401 -10.24 -6.04 -2.03
N ASP A 402 -10.53 -5.54 -0.83
CA ASP A 402 -9.62 -5.61 0.31
C ASP A 402 -9.54 -7.04 0.87
N ALA A 403 -10.66 -7.78 0.91
CA ALA A 403 -10.69 -9.15 1.42
C ALA A 403 -10.08 -10.18 0.46
N LEU A 404 -10.28 -10.04 -0.86
CA LEU A 404 -9.73 -10.96 -1.85
C LEU A 404 -8.33 -10.54 -2.32
N GLY A 405 -7.87 -9.33 -1.99
CA GLY A 405 -6.59 -8.80 -2.44
C GLY A 405 -6.49 -8.68 -3.96
N VAL A 406 -7.58 -8.27 -4.61
CA VAL A 406 -7.67 -8.11 -6.08
C VAL A 406 -7.75 -6.64 -6.49
N GLY A 407 -7.58 -6.35 -7.79
CA GLY A 407 -7.78 -4.99 -8.32
C GLY A 407 -9.27 -4.59 -8.33
N TYR A 408 -9.56 -3.29 -8.31
CA TYR A 408 -10.93 -2.74 -8.24
C TYR A 408 -11.81 -3.26 -9.38
N ASP A 409 -11.33 -3.21 -10.63
CA ASP A 409 -12.10 -3.66 -11.80
C ASP A 409 -12.43 -5.16 -11.73
N ARG A 410 -11.50 -5.96 -11.20
CA ARG A 410 -11.69 -7.40 -11.03
C ARG A 410 -12.71 -7.69 -9.92
N ALA A 411 -12.67 -6.95 -8.81
CA ALA A 411 -13.67 -7.01 -7.75
C ALA A 411 -15.07 -6.66 -8.26
N THR A 412 -15.19 -5.61 -9.10
CA THR A 412 -16.46 -5.22 -9.73
C THR A 412 -17.02 -6.32 -10.62
N ARG A 413 -16.18 -6.97 -11.45
CA ARG A 413 -16.62 -8.09 -12.30
C ARG A 413 -17.08 -9.29 -11.50
N ILE A 414 -16.33 -9.66 -10.45
CA ILE A 414 -16.67 -10.78 -9.56
C ILE A 414 -18.01 -10.51 -8.86
N MET A 415 -18.22 -9.30 -8.34
CA MET A 415 -19.49 -8.89 -7.73
C MET A 415 -20.66 -8.91 -8.72
N ALA A 416 -20.46 -8.42 -9.94
CA ALA A 416 -21.50 -8.43 -10.97
C ALA A 416 -21.90 -9.86 -11.35
N ALA A 417 -20.92 -10.75 -11.55
CA ALA A 417 -21.17 -12.15 -11.86
C ALA A 417 -21.87 -12.90 -10.71
N LEU A 418 -21.51 -12.61 -9.46
CA LEU A 418 -22.19 -13.18 -8.29
C LEU A 418 -23.63 -12.66 -8.17
N ALA A 419 -23.87 -11.38 -8.45
CA ALA A 419 -25.21 -10.81 -8.45
C ALA A 419 -26.10 -11.46 -9.52
N GLU A 420 -25.57 -11.68 -10.72
CA GLU A 420 -26.26 -12.36 -11.81
C GLU A 420 -26.63 -13.81 -11.45
N GLU A 421 -25.73 -14.53 -10.77
CA GLU A 421 -25.97 -15.90 -10.30
C GLU A 421 -27.07 -15.96 -9.23
N VAL A 422 -27.09 -15.00 -8.30
CA VAL A 422 -28.12 -14.90 -7.26
C VAL A 422 -29.48 -14.55 -7.87
N THR A 423 -29.53 -13.62 -8.84
CA THR A 423 -30.78 -13.25 -9.52
C THR A 423 -31.27 -14.36 -10.46
N GLY A 424 -30.38 -15.02 -11.20
CA GLY A 424 -30.76 -16.10 -12.12
C GLY A 424 -31.22 -17.38 -11.42
N LYS A 425 -30.80 -17.59 -10.16
CA LYS A 425 -31.30 -18.68 -9.31
C LYS A 425 -32.68 -18.37 -8.73
N ALA A 426 -33.01 -17.09 -8.51
CA ALA A 426 -34.34 -16.66 -8.08
C ALA A 426 -35.38 -16.83 -9.19
N ASP A 427 -35.01 -16.58 -10.46
CA ASP A 427 -35.93 -16.72 -11.60
C ASP A 427 -36.23 -18.18 -11.99
N ASN A 428 -35.38 -19.14 -11.59
CA ASN A 428 -35.59 -20.58 -11.82
C ASN A 428 -36.23 -21.32 -10.64
N ALA A 429 -36.36 -20.66 -9.48
CA ALA A 429 -37.11 -21.19 -8.35
C ALA A 429 -38.59 -20.90 -8.55
N ASP A 430 -39.26 -21.76 -9.32
CA ASP A 430 -40.71 -21.83 -9.40
C ASP A 430 -41.28 -22.08 -7.98
N LEU A 431 -41.72 -21.02 -7.30
CA LEU A 431 -42.90 -21.00 -6.42
C LEU A 431 -43.09 -19.62 -5.78
N GLY A 432 -44.38 -19.30 -5.64
CA GLY A 432 -44.91 -18.09 -5.05
C GLY A 432 -44.51 -17.86 -3.59
N GLU A 433 -44.73 -16.60 -3.22
CA GLU A 433 -44.72 -16.06 -1.87
C GLU A 433 -43.38 -16.07 -1.11
N ILE A 434 -42.92 -14.85 -0.83
CA ILE A 434 -41.87 -14.47 0.12
C ILE A 434 -40.44 -14.43 -0.46
N ALA A 435 -40.20 -13.51 -1.40
CA ALA A 435 -38.87 -12.91 -1.57
C ALA A 435 -39.00 -11.39 -1.67
N ARG A 436 -38.66 -10.69 -0.57
CA ARG A 436 -38.52 -9.23 -0.58
C ARG A 436 -37.30 -8.88 -1.43
N PRO A 437 -37.42 -8.00 -2.43
CA PRO A 437 -36.27 -7.58 -3.21
C PRO A 437 -35.31 -6.79 -2.32
N LEU A 438 -34.04 -7.18 -2.31
CA LEU A 438 -32.92 -6.35 -1.87
C LEU A 438 -32.80 -5.17 -2.83
N THR A 439 -33.61 -4.14 -2.60
CA THR A 439 -33.40 -2.83 -3.20
C THR A 439 -32.10 -2.28 -2.67
N VAL A 440 -31.10 -2.23 -3.56
CA VAL A 440 -29.88 -1.47 -3.40
C VAL A 440 -30.26 0.00 -3.19
N LEU A 441 -30.31 0.40 -1.93
CA LEU A 441 -30.38 1.80 -1.51
C LEU A 441 -29.08 2.47 -1.96
N ALA A 442 -29.12 3.11 -3.12
CA ALA A 442 -28.13 4.10 -3.51
C ALA A 442 -28.16 5.22 -2.47
N GLY A 443 -27.24 5.14 -1.51
CA GLY A 443 -27.08 6.12 -0.45
C GLY A 443 -26.78 7.51 -1.02
N GLY A 444 -27.74 8.41 -0.84
CA GLY A 444 -27.53 9.85 -0.95
C GLY A 444 -26.60 10.35 0.15
N ALA A 445 -25.64 11.16 -0.23
CA ALA A 445 -24.76 11.87 0.69
C ALA A 445 -25.55 12.92 1.49
N LYS A 446 -25.26 13.00 2.79
CA LYS A 446 -25.45 14.19 3.63
C LYS A 446 -24.13 14.92 3.75
#